data_AF-A0A420J110-F1
#
_entry.id   AF-A0A420J110-F1
#
_cell.length_a   1.000
_cell.length_b   1.000
_cell.length_c   1.000
_cell.angle_alpha   90.00
_cell.angle_beta   90.00
_cell.angle_gamma   90.00
#
_symmetry.space_group_name_H-M   'P 1'
#
loop_
_entity.id
_entity.type
_entity.pdbx_description
1 polymer ?
#
loop_
_entity_poly.entity_id
_entity_poly.type
_entity_poly.pdbx_seq_one_letter_code
_entity_poly.pdbx_strand_id
1 'polypeptide(L)'
;MTTTINIDRNYSYVLLAATGTFVLNLVHGINVSKHRRIAGVNYPAAYSPSSRTDKAAMCFDSAQRAHCNYIENQLSTVGAMLIAGIRYPITASVMGTSWMVCRWLYMTGYSRGEENGKGRIQGLGSFIFQYILVIMSGYTSLAILRDF
;
A
#
# COMPACT_ATOMS: atom_id res chain seq x y z
N MET A 1 31.66 21.08 -5.24
CA MET A 1 31.18 20.23 -6.34
C MET A 1 29.66 20.22 -6.28
N THR A 2 28.99 20.50 -7.39
CA THR A 2 27.53 20.53 -7.47
C THR A 2 27.08 19.37 -8.35
N THR A 3 26.23 18.52 -7.81
CA THR A 3 25.60 17.43 -8.55
C THR A 3 24.25 17.89 -9.07
N THR A 4 24.02 17.71 -10.37
CA THR A 4 22.71 17.96 -10.99
C THR A 4 22.10 16.64 -11.42
N ILE A 5 20.91 16.31 -10.90
CA ILE A 5 20.15 15.11 -11.31
C ILE A 5 19.12 15.54 -12.36
N ASN A 6 19.28 15.06 -13.59
CA ASN A 6 18.31 15.28 -14.65
C ASN A 6 17.21 14.23 -14.58
N ILE A 7 15.96 14.67 -14.41
CA ILE A 7 14.81 13.78 -14.28
C ILE A 7 14.10 13.67 -15.64
N ASP A 8 13.89 12.45 -16.10
CA ASP A 8 13.15 12.16 -17.33
C ASP A 8 11.69 12.61 -17.22
N ARG A 9 11.10 13.11 -18.32
CA ARG A 9 9.70 13.58 -18.34
C ARG A 9 8.70 12.49 -17.91
N ASN A 10 9.00 11.22 -18.20
CA ASN A 10 8.17 10.07 -17.81
C ASN A 10 8.14 9.86 -16.29
N TYR A 11 9.01 10.52 -15.51
CA TYR A 11 8.96 10.49 -14.05
C TYR A 11 7.65 11.06 -13.50
N SER A 12 6.93 11.87 -14.28
CA SER A 12 5.56 12.30 -13.95
C SER A 12 4.60 11.13 -13.70
N TYR A 13 4.79 9.97 -14.36
CA TYR A 13 4.02 8.76 -14.07
C TYR A 13 4.32 8.18 -12.69
N VAL A 14 5.57 8.27 -12.23
CA VAL A 14 5.98 7.85 -10.89
C VAL A 14 5.31 8.72 -9.84
N LEU A 15 5.28 10.04 -10.05
CA LEU A 15 4.59 10.98 -9.17
C LEU A 15 3.09 10.70 -9.13
N LEU A 16 2.45 10.46 -10.28
CA LEU A 16 1.03 10.11 -10.35
C LEU A 16 0.73 8.80 -9.59
N ALA A 17 1.57 7.77 -9.76
CA ALA A 17 1.45 6.53 -9.01
C ALA A 17 1.61 6.76 -7.50
N ALA A 18 2.58 7.58 -7.07
CA ALA A 18 2.78 7.95 -5.67
C ALA A 18 1.54 8.64 -5.09
N THR A 19 1.00 9.64 -5.80
CA THR A 19 -0.23 10.34 -5.40
C THR A 19 -1.43 9.39 -5.32
N GLY A 20 -1.52 8.42 -6.24
CA GLY A 20 -2.54 7.37 -6.21
C GLY A 20 -2.55 6.57 -4.91
N THR A 21 -1.37 6.37 -4.28
CA THR A 21 -1.31 5.69 -2.98
C THR A 21 -1.99 6.50 -1.87
N PHE A 22 -1.93 7.83 -1.91
CA PHE A 22 -2.62 8.66 -0.92
C PHE A 22 -4.13 8.55 -1.06
N VAL A 23 -4.63 8.54 -2.30
CA VAL A 23 -6.05 8.29 -2.58
C VAL A 23 -6.47 6.92 -2.07
N LEU A 24 -5.67 5.88 -2.30
CA LEU A 24 -5.98 4.54 -1.81
C LEU A 24 -5.96 4.47 -0.26
N ASN A 25 -5.08 5.20 0.42
CA ASN A 25 -5.10 5.31 1.88
C ASN A 25 -6.42 5.91 2.39
N LEU A 26 -6.95 6.93 1.72
CA LEU A 26 -8.27 7.50 2.05
C LEU A 26 -9.38 6.46 1.85
N VAL A 27 -9.33 5.68 0.76
CA VAL A 27 -10.28 4.59 0.50
C VAL A 27 -10.25 3.55 1.63
N HIS A 28 -9.06 3.17 2.12
CA HIS A 28 -8.93 2.29 3.28
C HIS A 28 -9.59 2.88 4.53
N GLY A 29 -9.35 4.16 4.84
CA GLY A 29 -9.99 4.83 5.97
C GLY A 29 -11.51 4.88 5.87
N ILE A 30 -12.05 5.16 4.69
CA ILE A 30 -13.51 5.13 4.42
C ILE A 30 -14.06 3.72 4.63
N ASN A 31 -13.36 2.70 4.13
CA ASN A 31 -13.75 1.30 4.29
C ASN A 31 -13.83 0.88 5.77
N VAL A 32 -12.82 1.24 6.56
CA VAL A 32 -12.80 1.02 8.02
C VAL A 32 -14.01 1.70 8.68
N SER A 33 -14.23 2.99 8.41
CA SER A 33 -15.34 3.76 9.00
C SER A 33 -16.71 3.17 8.65
N LYS A 34 -16.88 2.69 7.41
CA LYS A 34 -18.10 1.99 6.97
C LYS A 34 -18.35 0.74 7.81
N HIS A 35 -17.36 -0.15 7.93
CA HIS A 35 -17.51 -1.39 8.68
C HIS A 35 -17.66 -1.16 10.18
N ARG A 36 -16.99 -0.14 10.72
CA ARG A 36 -17.13 0.28 12.12
C ARG A 36 -18.55 0.64 12.48
N ARG A 37 -19.19 1.47 11.63
CA ARG A 37 -20.58 1.87 11.81
C ARG A 37 -21.53 0.67 11.78
N ILE A 38 -21.31 -0.28 10.87
CA ILE A 38 -22.11 -1.51 10.77
C ILE A 38 -21.92 -2.38 12.02
N ALA A 39 -20.69 -2.50 12.52
CA ALA A 39 -20.39 -3.28 13.71
C ALA A 39 -20.84 -2.61 15.02
N GLY A 40 -21.15 -1.30 15.02
CA GLY A 40 -21.55 -0.57 16.22
C GLY A 40 -20.41 -0.42 17.25
N VAL A 41 -19.15 -0.35 16.80
CA VAL A 41 -18.00 -0.19 17.69
C VAL A 41 -17.80 1.30 18.00
N ASN A 42 -17.90 1.67 19.28
CA ASN A 42 -17.78 3.05 19.75
C ASN A 42 -16.33 3.52 19.83
N TYR A 43 -16.08 4.82 19.61
CA TYR A 43 -14.77 5.43 19.91
C TYR A 43 -14.53 5.43 21.43
N PRO A 44 -13.28 5.26 21.90
CA PRO A 44 -12.01 5.23 21.18
C PRO A 44 -11.52 3.82 20.78
N ALA A 45 -12.36 2.78 20.86
CA ALA A 45 -11.92 1.42 20.56
C ALA A 45 -11.44 1.28 19.11
N ALA A 46 -10.22 0.77 18.95
CA ALA A 46 -9.58 0.52 17.65
C ALA A 46 -10.07 -0.77 16.99
N TYR A 47 -10.39 -1.78 17.80
CA TYR A 47 -10.93 -3.07 17.38
C TYR A 47 -12.17 -3.41 18.21
N SER A 48 -12.93 -4.40 17.77
CA SER A 48 -14.05 -4.94 18.53
C SER A 48 -13.56 -5.71 19.79
N PRO A 49 -14.38 -5.82 20.85
CA PRO A 49 -14.04 -6.65 22.01
C PRO A 49 -13.84 -8.12 21.61
N SER A 50 -12.88 -8.81 22.22
CA SER A 50 -12.55 -10.21 21.92
C SER A 50 -13.69 -11.20 22.15
N SER A 51 -14.70 -10.83 22.95
CA SER A 51 -15.92 -11.61 23.15
C SER A 51 -16.86 -11.60 21.94
N ARG A 52 -16.70 -10.67 21.00
CA ARG A 52 -17.54 -10.56 19.81
C ARG A 52 -17.00 -11.42 18.67
N THR A 53 -17.74 -12.47 18.35
CA THR A 53 -17.45 -13.39 17.24
C THR A 53 -18.42 -13.21 16.07
N ASP A 54 -19.29 -12.20 16.13
CA ASP A 54 -20.26 -11.93 15.08
C ASP A 54 -19.60 -11.42 13.80
N LYS A 55 -20.28 -11.64 12.67
CA LYS A 55 -19.74 -11.32 11.35
C LYS A 55 -19.40 -9.83 11.19
N ALA A 56 -20.19 -8.93 11.79
CA ALA A 56 -19.97 -7.50 11.66
C ALA A 56 -18.68 -7.08 12.38
N ALA A 57 -18.45 -7.58 13.60
CA ALA A 57 -17.20 -7.41 14.33
C ALA A 57 -15.99 -7.94 13.53
N MET A 58 -16.07 -9.17 13.00
CA MET A 58 -14.99 -9.75 12.18
C MET A 58 -14.69 -8.93 10.92
N CYS A 59 -15.70 -8.41 10.23
CA CYS A 59 -15.50 -7.56 9.05
C CYS A 59 -14.82 -6.23 9.42
N PHE A 60 -15.23 -5.61 10.53
CA PHE A 60 -14.59 -4.38 11.02
C PHE A 60 -13.13 -4.61 11.41
N ASP A 61 -12.84 -5.62 12.21
CA ASP A 61 -11.46 -5.90 12.64
C ASP A 61 -10.57 -6.28 11.46
N SER A 62 -11.11 -7.01 10.48
CA SER A 62 -10.39 -7.34 9.24
C SER A 62 -10.13 -6.10 8.38
N ALA A 63 -11.11 -5.19 8.26
CA ALA A 63 -10.93 -3.91 7.56
C ALA A 63 -9.88 -3.04 8.25
N GLN A 64 -9.91 -2.96 9.58
CA GLN A 64 -8.92 -2.24 10.39
C GLN A 64 -7.52 -2.83 10.18
N ARG A 65 -7.37 -4.16 10.26
CA ARG A 65 -6.07 -4.81 10.02
C ARG A 65 -5.57 -4.60 8.60
N ALA A 66 -6.45 -4.61 7.60
CA ALA A 66 -6.10 -4.33 6.21
C ALA A 66 -5.57 -2.90 6.04
N HIS A 67 -6.17 -1.91 6.68
CA HIS A 67 -5.67 -0.53 6.69
C HIS A 67 -4.33 -0.42 7.41
N CYS A 68 -4.17 -1.01 8.60
CA CYS A 68 -2.89 -1.06 9.30
C CYS A 68 -1.79 -1.71 8.43
N ASN A 69 -2.10 -2.81 7.73
CA ASN A 69 -1.13 -3.44 6.85
C ASN A 69 -0.75 -2.54 5.67
N TYR A 70 -1.72 -1.82 5.11
CA TYR A 70 -1.49 -0.87 4.04
C TYR A 70 -0.49 0.21 4.47
N ILE A 71 -0.73 0.90 5.59
CA ILE A 71 0.15 1.97 6.09
C ILE A 71 1.55 1.46 6.46
N GLU A 72 1.66 0.24 7.01
CA GLU A 72 2.96 -0.41 7.34
C GLU A 72 3.86 -0.57 6.12
N ASN A 73 3.30 -0.68 4.91
CA ASN A 73 4.07 -0.89 3.68
C ASN A 73 4.05 0.31 2.73
N GLN A 74 3.05 1.20 2.85
CA GLN A 74 2.89 2.34 1.94
C GLN A 74 4.14 3.20 1.94
N LEU A 75 4.66 3.56 3.12
CA LEU A 75 5.81 4.45 3.24
C LEU A 75 7.04 3.89 2.51
N SER A 76 7.42 2.65 2.83
CA SER A 76 8.57 2.00 2.21
C SER A 76 8.39 1.80 0.70
N THR A 77 7.17 1.48 0.25
CA THR A 77 6.88 1.28 -1.17
C THR A 77 6.93 2.59 -1.96
N VAL A 78 6.36 3.66 -1.42
CA VAL A 78 6.43 5.00 -2.04
C VAL A 78 7.89 5.47 -2.11
N GLY A 79 8.64 5.33 -1.03
CA GLY A 79 10.07 5.66 -1.02
C GLY A 79 10.86 4.90 -2.08
N ALA A 80 10.69 3.57 -2.13
CA ALA A 80 11.34 2.72 -3.13
C ALA A 80 10.95 3.10 -4.56
N MET A 81 9.67 3.39 -4.82
CA MET A 81 9.16 3.79 -6.13
C MET A 81 9.74 5.13 -6.60
N LEU A 82 9.80 6.13 -5.72
CA LEU A 82 10.39 7.43 -6.05
C LEU A 82 11.88 7.29 -6.36
N ILE A 83 12.64 6.55 -5.55
CA ILE A 83 14.07 6.32 -5.77
C ILE A 83 14.30 5.54 -7.07
N ALA A 84 13.62 4.41 -7.26
CA ALA A 84 13.74 3.58 -8.46
C ALA A 84 13.35 4.35 -9.74
N GLY A 85 12.36 5.23 -9.63
CA GLY A 85 11.85 6.02 -10.74
C GLY A 85 12.87 6.99 -11.33
N ILE A 86 13.88 7.42 -10.55
CA ILE A 86 14.93 8.34 -11.03
C ILE A 86 15.64 7.76 -12.26
N ARG A 87 15.86 6.44 -12.28
CA ARG A 87 16.51 5.72 -13.39
C ARG A 87 15.53 4.94 -14.26
N TYR A 88 14.43 4.45 -13.69
CA TYR A 88 13.46 3.58 -14.37
C TYR A 88 12.02 4.08 -14.22
N PRO A 89 11.67 5.26 -14.77
CA PRO A 89 10.40 5.92 -14.48
C PRO A 89 9.17 5.11 -14.91
N ILE A 90 9.20 4.53 -16.11
CA ILE A 90 8.08 3.73 -16.63
C ILE A 90 7.92 2.46 -15.78
N THR A 91 8.98 1.67 -15.60
CA THR A 91 8.92 0.43 -14.82
C THR A 91 8.48 0.68 -13.38
N ALA A 92 9.05 1.70 -12.71
CA ALA A 92 8.68 2.04 -11.34
C ALA A 92 7.18 2.42 -11.22
N SER A 93 6.66 3.22 -12.16
CA SER A 93 5.24 3.60 -12.17
C SER A 93 4.30 2.41 -12.40
N VAL A 94 4.67 1.47 -13.28
CA VAL A 94 3.89 0.23 -13.52
C VAL A 94 3.89 -0.66 -12.29
N MET A 95 5.05 -0.86 -11.65
CA MET A 95 5.15 -1.64 -10.42
C MET A 95 4.35 -1.02 -9.27
N GLY A 96 4.43 0.30 -9.08
CA GLY A 96 3.66 1.01 -8.06
C GLY A 96 2.15 0.95 -8.27
N THR A 97 1.71 1.11 -9.51
CA THR A 97 0.28 0.99 -9.87
C THR A 97 -0.22 -0.44 -9.67
N SER A 98 0.57 -1.43 -10.08
CA SER A 98 0.24 -2.86 -9.89
C SER A 98 0.17 -3.21 -8.40
N TRP A 99 1.11 -2.70 -7.59
CA TRP A 99 1.07 -2.81 -6.14
C TRP A 99 -0.21 -2.23 -5.57
N MET A 100 -0.62 -1.02 -5.99
CA MET A 100 -1.87 -0.38 -5.54
C MET A 100 -3.10 -1.23 -5.87
N VAL A 101 -3.20 -1.78 -7.09
CA VAL A 101 -4.32 -2.65 -7.48
C VAL A 101 -4.37 -3.89 -6.58
N CYS A 102 -3.23 -4.53 -6.32
CA CYS A 102 -3.17 -5.65 -5.38
C CYS A 102 -3.57 -5.23 -3.96
N ARG A 103 -3.18 -4.04 -3.49
CA ARG A 103 -3.59 -3.53 -2.17
C ARG A 103 -5.08 -3.28 -2.07
N TRP A 104 -5.71 -2.77 -3.13
CA TRP A 104 -7.15 -2.64 -3.20
C TRP A 104 -7.84 -4.01 -3.14
N LEU A 105 -7.36 -5.01 -3.89
CA LEU A 105 -7.86 -6.39 -3.82
C LEU A 105 -7.71 -6.97 -2.42
N TYR A 106 -6.55 -6.79 -1.78
CA TYR A 106 -6.29 -7.22 -0.41
C TYR A 106 -7.28 -6.62 0.59
N MET A 107 -7.53 -5.32 0.50
CA MET A 107 -8.53 -4.64 1.34
C MET A 107 -9.92 -5.23 1.12
N THR A 108 -10.37 -5.35 -0.13
CA THR A 108 -11.72 -5.82 -0.45
C THR A 108 -11.94 -7.28 -0.04
N GLY A 109 -10.93 -8.15 -0.23
CA GLY A 109 -10.99 -9.54 0.18
C GLY A 109 -10.96 -9.69 1.69
N TYR A 110 -10.03 -9.02 2.37
CA TYR A 110 -9.89 -9.17 3.82
C TYR A 110 -11.11 -8.60 4.57
N SER A 111 -11.68 -7.49 4.10
CA SER A 111 -12.84 -6.84 4.74
C SER A 111 -14.13 -7.68 4.70
N ARG A 112 -14.15 -8.82 3.98
CA ARG A 112 -15.25 -9.79 4.02
C ARG A 112 -15.32 -10.57 5.34
N GLY A 113 -14.31 -10.44 6.21
CA GLY A 113 -14.26 -11.09 7.52
C GLY A 113 -14.38 -12.61 7.41
N GLU A 114 -13.75 -13.21 6.40
CA GLU A 114 -13.73 -14.66 6.21
C GLU A 114 -12.96 -15.35 7.35
N GLU A 115 -13.31 -16.60 7.62
CA GLU A 115 -12.71 -17.40 8.69
C GLU A 115 -11.18 -17.40 8.56
N ASN A 116 -10.47 -17.19 9.68
CA ASN A 116 -9.01 -17.09 9.76
C ASN A 116 -8.39 -16.04 8.82
N GLY A 117 -9.19 -15.07 8.34
CA GLY A 117 -8.74 -14.01 7.45
C GLY A 117 -8.39 -14.49 6.04
N LYS A 118 -8.94 -15.61 5.57
CA LYS A 118 -8.64 -16.19 4.24
C LYS A 118 -8.79 -15.21 3.07
N GLY A 119 -9.74 -14.27 3.17
CA GLY A 119 -9.93 -13.22 2.16
C GLY A 119 -8.69 -12.35 1.89
N ARG A 120 -7.74 -12.28 2.82
CA ARG A 120 -6.46 -11.55 2.66
C ARG A 120 -5.51 -12.15 1.61
N ILE A 121 -5.77 -13.38 1.17
CA ILE A 121 -4.96 -14.04 0.13
C ILE A 121 -5.12 -13.30 -1.20
N GLN A 122 -6.27 -12.65 -1.41
CA GLN A 122 -6.48 -11.75 -2.53
C GLN A 122 -5.47 -10.60 -2.43
N GLY A 123 -4.72 -10.34 -3.50
CA GLY A 123 -3.76 -9.24 -3.51
C GLY A 123 -2.42 -9.52 -2.82
N LEU A 124 -2.11 -10.75 -2.39
CA LEU A 124 -0.76 -11.09 -1.88
C LEU A 124 0.37 -10.84 -2.91
N GLY A 125 0.02 -10.80 -4.21
CA GLY A 125 0.92 -10.37 -5.28
C GLY A 125 1.54 -8.98 -5.07
N SER A 126 0.99 -8.13 -4.18
CA SER A 126 1.59 -6.84 -3.84
C SER A 126 3.04 -6.97 -3.39
N PHE A 127 3.39 -8.02 -2.63
CA PHE A 127 4.76 -8.18 -2.14
C PHE A 127 5.78 -8.37 -3.26
N ILE A 128 5.41 -9.01 -4.38
CA ILE A 128 6.29 -9.18 -5.53
C ILE A 128 6.68 -7.81 -6.09
N PHE A 129 5.68 -6.97 -6.39
CA PHE A 129 5.92 -5.62 -6.91
C PHE A 129 6.69 -4.74 -5.92
N GLN A 130 6.40 -4.87 -4.63
CA GLN A 130 7.10 -4.12 -3.58
C GLN A 130 8.57 -4.50 -3.49
N TYR A 131 8.91 -5.79 -3.50
CA TYR A 131 10.30 -6.22 -3.44
C TYR A 131 11.08 -5.89 -4.71
N ILE A 132 10.45 -5.95 -5.88
CA ILE A 132 11.04 -5.46 -7.13
C ILE A 132 11.41 -3.98 -6.99
N LEU A 133 10.48 -3.13 -6.49
CA LEU A 133 10.75 -1.71 -6.26
C LEU A 133 11.90 -1.48 -5.27
N VAL A 134 11.95 -2.23 -4.16
CA VAL A 134 13.03 -2.13 -3.17
C VAL A 134 14.38 -2.48 -3.80
N ILE A 135 14.46 -3.57 -4.56
CA ILE A 135 15.69 -3.96 -5.26
C ILE A 135 16.10 -2.88 -6.27
N MET A 136 15.16 -2.39 -7.08
CA MET A 136 15.41 -1.32 -8.05
C MET A 136 15.88 -0.03 -7.38
N SER A 137 15.34 0.31 -6.21
CA SER A 137 15.77 1.48 -5.45
C SER A 137 17.21 1.33 -4.96
N GLY A 138 17.58 0.16 -4.42
CA GLY A 138 18.95 -0.13 -3.99
C GLY A 138 19.94 -0.05 -5.16
N TYR A 139 19.59 -0.65 -6.29
CA TYR A 139 20.40 -0.55 -7.51
C TYR A 139 20.55 0.90 -7.99
N THR A 140 19.46 1.67 -8.00
CA THR A 140 19.47 3.07 -8.45
C THR A 140 20.36 3.93 -7.54
N SER A 141 20.27 3.75 -6.22
CA SER A 141 21.14 4.44 -5.25
C SER A 141 22.62 4.10 -5.46
N LEU A 142 22.96 2.82 -5.67
CA LEU A 142 24.34 2.40 -5.93
C LEU A 142 24.87 2.91 -7.28
N ALA A 143 24.02 2.94 -8.30
CA ALA A 143 24.41 3.45 -9.61
C ALA A 143 24.71 4.96 -9.55
N ILE A 144 23.83 5.73 -8.91
CA ILE A 144 24.05 7.16 -8.67
C ILE A 144 25.35 7.40 -7.90
N LEU A 145 25.63 6.60 -6.86
CA LEU A 145 26.88 6.71 -6.10
C LEU A 145 28.15 6.44 -6.94
N ARG A 146 28.09 5.50 -7.88
CA ARG A 146 29.23 5.13 -8.74
C ARG A 146 29.46 6.10 -9.90
N ASP A 147 28.42 6.83 -10.29
CA ASP A 147 28.48 7.86 -11.31
C ASP A 147 29.07 9.18 -10.75
N PHE A 148 29.47 9.20 -9.46
CA PHE A 148 30.25 10.25 -8.78
C PHE A 148 31.69 9.82 -8.50
#